data_AF-A0A7C1LWA7-F1
#
_entry.id   AF-A0A7C1LWA7-F1
#
_cell.length_a   1.000
_cell.length_b   1.000
_cell.length_c   1.000
_cell.angle_alpha   90.00
_cell.angle_beta   90.00
_cell.angle_gamma   90.00
#
_symmetry.space_group_name_H-M   'P 1'
#
loop_
_entity.id
_entity.type
_entity.pdbx_description
1 polymer ?
#
loop_
_entity_poly.entity_id
_entity_poly.type
_entity_poly.pdbx_seq_one_letter_code
_entity_poly.pdbx_strand_id
1 'polypeptide(L)' 'MRYVRTLKYWHVVITPEYNGHFGVPAKYLFLNIQFFISFSSKYGFQATILEKERSSGNPYYLVRLTKNST' A
#
# COMPACT_ATOMS: atom_id res chain seq x y z
N MET A 1 24.82 7.14 -12.90
CA MET A 1 23.85 6.40 -12.06
C MET A 1 22.49 7.08 -12.16
N ARG A 2 21.46 6.41 -12.71
CA ARG A 2 20.10 6.95 -12.76
C ARG A 2 19.46 6.75 -11.39
N TYR A 3 19.14 7.83 -10.69
CA TYR A 3 18.30 7.77 -9.49
C TYR A 3 16.87 7.41 -9.92
N VAL A 4 16.53 6.12 -9.88
CA VAL A 4 15.14 5.68 -10.01
C VAL A 4 14.43 6.13 -8.73
N ARG A 5 13.71 7.25 -8.82
CA ARG A 5 12.84 7.72 -7.74
C ARG A 5 11.61 6.83 -7.71
N THR A 6 11.58 5.88 -6.78
CA THR A 6 10.37 5.08 -6.53
C THR A 6 9.30 5.97 -5.88
N LEU A 7 8.08 5.92 -6.40
CA LEU A 7 6.93 6.64 -5.82
C LEU A 7 6.68 6.16 -4.39
N LYS A 8 6.47 7.09 -3.45
CA LYS A 8 6.14 6.78 -2.05
C LYS A 8 4.72 6.20 -1.91
N TYR A 9 3.79 6.78 -2.66
CA TYR A 9 2.38 6.38 -2.67
C TYR A 9 1.72 6.77 -3.99
N TRP A 10 0.57 6.16 -4.27
CA TRP A 10 -0.30 6.47 -5.40
C TRP A 10 -1.76 6.49 -4.93
N HIS A 11 -2.45 7.62 -5.14
CA HIS A 11 -3.90 7.73 -4.98
C HIS A 11 -4.61 7.42 -6.29
N VAL A 12 -5.62 6.56 -6.23
CA VAL A 12 -6.45 6.21 -7.37
C VAL A 12 -7.92 6.36 -6.97
N VAL A 13 -8.72 7.00 -7.82
CA VAL A 13 -10.17 7.01 -7.68
C VAL A 13 -10.71 6.00 -8.69
N ILE A 14 -11.46 5.01 -8.22
CA ILE A 14 -12.08 4.00 -9.07
C ILE A 14 -13.58 4.15 -8.90
N THR A 15 -14.27 4.36 -10.01
CA THR A 15 -15.73 4.27 -10.08
C THR A 15 -16.07 2.89 -10.60
N PRO A 16 -16.66 2.00 -9.79
CA PRO A 16 -17.04 0.67 -10.26
C PRO A 16 -18.19 0.82 -11.27
N GLU A 17 -18.13 0.06 -12.35
CA GLU A 17 -19.22 -0.06 -13.31
C GLU A 17 -19.75 -1.49 -13.27
N TYR A 18 -21.06 -1.64 -13.13
CA TYR A 18 -21.72 -2.94 -13.13
C TYR A 18 -23.05 -2.85 -13.88
N ASN A 19 -23.23 -3.71 -14.89
CA ASN A 19 -24.42 -3.73 -15.75
C ASN A 19 -24.79 -2.35 -16.32
N GLY A 20 -23.81 -1.54 -16.73
CA GLY A 20 -24.03 -0.20 -17.30
C GLY A 20 -24.42 0.88 -16.28
N HIS A 21 -24.41 0.56 -14.98
CA HIS A 21 -24.59 1.52 -13.91
C HIS A 21 -23.25 1.83 -13.22
N PHE A 22 -22.96 3.12 -13.06
CA PHE A 22 -21.84 3.57 -12.23
C PHE A 22 -22.24 3.49 -10.76
N GLY A 23 -21.46 2.74 -10.00
CA GLY A 23 -21.53 2.74 -8.55
C GLY A 23 -20.85 3.97 -7.94
N VAL A 24 -20.79 4.00 -6.61
CA VAL A 24 -20.17 5.10 -5.88
C VAL A 24 -18.64 5.06 -6.06
N PRO A 25 -17.99 6.17 -6.46
CA PRO A 25 -16.54 6.21 -6.57
C PRO A 25 -15.85 5.94 -5.23
N ALA A 26 -14.83 5.09 -5.24
CA ALA A 26 -14.01 4.79 -4.08
C ALA A 26 -12.59 5.32 -4.27
N LYS A 27 -12.02 5.86 -3.19
CA LYS A 27 -10.64 6.35 -3.14
C LYS A 27 -9.74 5.26 -2.58
N TYR A 28 -8.73 4.87 -3.34
CA TYR A 28 -7.73 3.87 -2.97
C TYR A 28 -6.37 4.52 -2.81
N LEU A 29 -5.63 4.06 -1.79
CA LEU A 29 -4.27 4.49 -1.50
C LEU A 29 -3.34 3.28 -1.57
N PHE A 30 -2.42 3.30 -2.54
CA PHE A 30 -1.37 2.31 -2.65
C PHE A 30 -0.08 2.88 -2.09
N LEU A 31 0.57 2.16 -1.20
CA LEU A 31 1.79 2.60 -0.53
C LEU A 31 2.96 1.74 -0.96
N ASN A 32 4.10 2.37 -1.22
CA ASN A 32 5.35 1.64 -1.35
C ASN A 32 5.70 1.02 0.01
N ILE A 33 6.05 -0.28 0.02
CA ILE A 33 6.30 -1.01 1.25
C ILE A 33 7.44 -0.42 2.09
N GLN A 34 8.52 0.07 1.46
CA GLN A 34 9.66 0.66 2.17
C GLN A 34 9.27 1.98 2.84
N PHE A 35 8.47 2.78 2.12
CA PHE A 35 7.89 3.99 2.68
C PHE A 35 6.95 3.68 3.85
N PHE A 36 6.08 2.68 3.70
CA PHE A 36 5.11 2.30 4.73
C PHE A 36 5.77 1.80 6.01
N ILE A 37 6.83 0.99 5.93
CA ILE A 37 7.60 0.53 7.09
C ILE A 37 8.21 1.72 7.84
N SER A 38 8.87 2.63 7.11
CA SER A 38 9.47 3.84 7.70
C SER A 38 8.41 4.75 8.34
N PHE A 39 7.27 4.91 7.66
CA PHE A 39 6.14 5.68 8.16
C PHE A 39 5.60 5.07 9.46
N SER A 40 5.39 3.76 9.50
CA SER A 40 4.87 3.04 10.68
C SER A 40 5.79 3.22 11.89
N SER A 41 7.09 3.07 11.70
CA SER A 41 8.09 3.26 12.75
C SER A 41 8.05 4.67 13.36
N LYS A 42 7.89 5.70 12.52
CA LYS A 42 7.75 7.09 12.98
C LYS A 42 6.56 7.29 13.92
N TYR A 43 5.50 6.49 13.80
CA TYR A 43 4.31 6.56 14.65
C TYR A 43 4.30 5.50 15.76
N GLY A 44 5.44 4.89 16.06
CA GLY A 44 5.55 3.92 17.17
C GLY A 44 4.97 2.55 16.85
N PHE A 45 4.92 2.17 15.57
CA PHE A 45 4.54 0.82 15.14
C PHE A 45 5.72 0.10 14.52
N GLN A 46 5.88 -1.17 14.88
CA GLN A 46 6.73 -2.10 14.16
C GLN A 46 5.92 -2.73 13.02
N ALA A 47 6.48 -2.71 11.81
CA ALA A 47 5.90 -3.32 10.63
C ALA A 47 6.70 -4.56 10.22
N THR A 48 6.05 -5.72 10.12
CA THR A 48 6.65 -6.99 9.71
C THR A 48 5.96 -7.52 8.47
N ILE A 49 6.72 -7.77 7.40
CA ILE A 49 6.19 -8.39 6.17
C ILE A 49 5.96 -9.88 6.47
N LEU A 50 4.72 -10.33 6.34
CA LEU A 50 4.34 -11.73 6.51
C LEU A 50 4.41 -12.49 5.18
N GLU A 51 3.95 -11.85 4.11
CA GLU A 51 3.87 -12.48 2.80
C GLU A 51 4.07 -11.44 1.69
N LYS A 52 4.60 -11.90 0.57
CA LYS A 52 4.68 -11.14 -0.67
C LYS A 52 3.97 -11.95 -1.74
N GLU A 53 2.90 -11.39 -2.29
CA GLU A 53 2.18 -12.01 -3.39
C GLU A 53 3.07 -11.98 -4.65
N ARG A 54 3.25 -13.16 -5.27
CA ARG A 54 4.14 -13.34 -6.45
C ARG A 54 3.37 -13.61 -7.75
N SER A 55 2.06 -13.83 -7.67
CA SER A 55 1.22 -14.38 -8.73
C SER A 55 0.93 -13.42 -9.89
N SER A 56 0.99 -12.10 -9.69
CA SER A 56 0.37 -11.16 -10.64
C SER A 56 1.18 -9.91 -10.93
N GLY A 57 2.51 -9.98 -11.11
CA GLY A 57 3.35 -8.87 -11.60
C GLY A 57 3.43 -7.59 -10.74
N ASN A 58 2.49 -7.43 -9.81
CA ASN A 58 2.33 -6.34 -8.86
C ASN A 58 2.74 -6.88 -7.49
N PRO A 59 3.78 -6.32 -6.85
CA PRO A 59 4.23 -6.79 -5.56
C PRO A 59 3.30 -6.27 -4.46
N TYR A 60 2.21 -6.97 -4.19
CA TYR A 60 1.42 -6.74 -2.99
C TYR A 60 2.07 -7.44 -1.80
N TYR A 61 1.97 -6.81 -0.63
CA TYR A 61 2.59 -7.27 0.60
C TYR A 61 1.53 -7.38 1.69
N LEU A 62 1.53 -8.52 2.39
CA LEU A 62 0.82 -8.65 3.65
C LEU A 62 1.75 -8.20 4.78
N VAL A 63 1.30 -7.22 5.56
CA VAL A 63 2.10 -6.60 6.62
C VAL A 63 1.36 -6.67 7.94
N ARG A 64 2.03 -7.18 8.97
CA ARG A 64 1.58 -7.08 10.37
C ARG A 64 2.10 -5.79 10.97
N LEU A 65 1.23 -5.04 11.62
CA LEU A 65 1.59 -3.91 12.47
C LEU A 65 1.44 -4.29 13.93
N THR A 66 2.48 -4.08 14.72
CA THR A 66 2.43 -4.20 16.18
C THR A 66 2.75 -2.83 16.79
N LYS A 67 1.93 -2.39 17.74
CA LYS A 67 2.20 -1.16 18.48
C LYS A 67 3.39 -1.42 19.41
N ASN A 68 4.38 -0.55 19.37
CA ASN A 68 5.47 -0.60 20.33
C ASN A 68 4.86 -0.27 21.70
N SER A 69 4.78 -1.27 22.59
CA SER A 69 4.44 -1.02 23.98
C SER A 69 5.65 -0.36 24.61
N THR A 70 5.43 0.84 25.16
CA THR A 70 6.44 1.57 25.93
C THR A 70 6.66 0.89 27.26
#